data_AF-A0A328C215-F1
#
_entry.id   AF-A0A328C215-F1
#
_cell.length_a   1.000
_cell.length_b   1.000
_cell.length_c   1.000
_cell.angle_alpha   90.00
_cell.angle_beta   90.00
_cell.angle_gamma   90.00
#
_symmetry.space_group_name_H-M   'P 1'
#
loop_
_entity.id
_entity.type
_entity.pdbx_description
1 polymer ?
#
loop_
_entity_poly.entity_id
_entity_poly.type
_entity_poly.pdbx_seq_one_letter_code
_entity_poly.pdbx_strand_id
1 'polypeptide(L)'
;MKNLITFAMLTIALTSTTLACKSDASTTTKSAETTAEQSALAGETAPPEKAAPPEEAAPPEVAVTDETLGALNDPAMATMDCAELNAPACASNNDCDSDRVCFTSDDAPDAARCCVPGTRGSRQVGELCDEGVGSLQCASGICLWQSTIEGHRRVCSLPCTADADCPEVLPTCILGVCNSPTGD
;
A
#
# COMPACT_ATOMS: atom_id res chain seq x y z
N MET A 1 -31.51 -10.29 47.86
CA MET A 1 -31.67 -9.41 46.68
C MET A 1 -31.25 -8.00 47.07
N LYS A 2 -30.00 -7.64 46.82
CA LYS A 2 -29.43 -6.29 46.98
C LYS A 2 -28.02 -6.36 46.44
N ASN A 3 -27.78 -5.79 45.28
CA ASN A 3 -26.47 -5.28 44.89
C ASN A 3 -26.72 -4.00 44.10
N LEU A 4 -26.38 -2.90 44.75
CA LEU A 4 -26.52 -1.53 44.30
C LEU A 4 -25.51 -1.28 43.17
N ILE A 5 -26.01 -0.81 42.04
CA ILE A 5 -25.21 -0.30 40.93
C ILE A 5 -24.67 1.06 41.36
N THR A 6 -23.34 1.21 41.43
CA THR A 6 -22.68 2.51 41.66
C THR A 6 -21.96 2.91 40.38
N PHE A 7 -22.60 3.78 39.59
CA PHE A 7 -21.98 4.47 38.47
C PHE A 7 -21.06 5.57 39.01
N ALA A 8 -19.75 5.42 38.83
CA ALA A 8 -18.79 6.49 39.06
C ALA A 8 -18.58 7.25 37.74
N MET A 9 -18.97 8.52 37.73
CA MET A 9 -18.74 9.45 36.63
C MET A 9 -17.24 9.71 36.42
N LEU A 10 -16.78 9.53 35.19
CA LEU A 10 -15.44 9.91 34.75
C LEU A 10 -15.52 11.27 34.04
N THR A 11 -15.01 12.31 34.68
CA THR A 11 -14.87 13.66 34.10
C THR A 11 -13.55 13.75 33.32
N ILE A 12 -13.64 13.88 31.99
CA ILE A 12 -12.48 14.13 31.13
C ILE A 12 -12.33 15.64 30.94
N ALA A 13 -11.21 16.19 31.39
CA ALA A 13 -10.81 17.56 31.10
C ALA A 13 -9.89 17.56 29.86
N LEU A 14 -10.42 17.91 28.68
CA LEU A 14 -9.62 18.19 27.50
C LEU A 14 -9.07 19.62 27.59
N THR A 15 -7.74 19.75 27.59
CA THR A 15 -7.06 21.03 27.36
C THR A 15 -6.57 21.04 25.91
N SER A 16 -7.25 21.82 25.07
CA SER A 16 -6.85 22.05 23.67
C SER A 16 -5.77 23.14 23.63
N THR A 17 -4.56 22.79 23.18
CA THR A 17 -3.55 23.79 22.78
C THR A 17 -3.46 23.79 21.25
N THR A 18 -3.88 24.90 20.66
CA THR A 18 -3.81 25.18 19.23
C THR A 18 -2.42 25.68 18.87
N LEU A 19 -1.66 24.94 18.04
CA LEU A 19 -0.48 25.48 17.37
C LEU A 19 -0.90 26.09 16.03
N ALA A 20 -0.68 27.39 15.89
CA ALA A 20 -0.80 28.12 14.63
C ALA A 20 0.56 28.07 13.90
N CYS A 21 0.62 27.40 12.76
CA CYS A 21 1.73 27.55 11.82
C CYS A 21 1.28 28.38 10.61
N LYS A 22 2.00 29.48 10.45
CA LYS A 22 1.79 30.59 9.53
C LYS A 22 2.30 30.23 8.14
N SER A 23 1.45 30.42 7.13
CA SER A 23 1.81 30.34 5.72
C SER A 23 2.70 31.52 5.34
N ASP A 24 3.80 31.26 4.64
CA ASP A 24 4.44 32.23 3.77
C ASP A 24 4.56 31.62 2.37
N ALA A 25 3.86 32.25 1.45
CA ALA A 25 3.97 32.03 0.02
C ALA A 25 5.21 32.78 -0.49
N SER A 26 5.91 32.20 -1.46
CA SER A 26 6.70 32.99 -2.41
C SER A 26 6.68 32.34 -3.78
N THR A 27 6.17 33.16 -4.67
CA THR A 27 5.94 33.05 -6.10
C THR A 27 7.23 33.05 -6.90
N THR A 28 7.10 32.73 -8.20
CA THR A 28 7.84 33.26 -9.37
C THR A 28 8.67 32.22 -10.13
N THR A 29 8.11 31.63 -11.20
CA THR A 29 8.15 32.05 -12.63
C THR A 29 9.42 31.55 -13.35
N LYS A 30 9.28 30.69 -14.38
CA LYS A 30 9.49 31.08 -15.79
C LYS A 30 9.20 29.95 -16.79
N SER A 31 8.62 30.39 -17.89
CA SER A 31 8.29 29.75 -19.15
C SER A 31 9.40 28.93 -19.80
N ALA A 32 8.99 27.92 -20.56
CA ALA A 32 9.62 27.58 -21.83
C ALA A 32 8.53 27.15 -22.82
N GLU A 33 8.19 28.09 -23.70
CA GLU A 33 7.48 27.88 -24.96
C GLU A 33 8.51 27.36 -25.97
N THR A 34 8.22 26.29 -26.73
CA THR A 34 8.83 26.09 -28.04
C THR A 34 7.87 25.33 -28.96
N THR A 35 7.44 26.08 -29.96
CA THR A 35 6.75 25.76 -31.21
C THR A 35 7.48 24.72 -32.06
N ALA A 36 6.73 23.79 -32.66
CA ALA A 36 7.07 23.21 -33.96
C ALA A 36 5.79 22.80 -34.70
N GLU A 37 5.45 23.64 -35.68
CA GLU A 37 4.46 23.47 -36.71
C GLU A 37 5.08 22.64 -37.85
N GLN A 38 4.33 21.71 -38.47
CA GLN A 38 4.22 21.56 -39.94
C GLN A 38 3.46 20.30 -40.37
N SER A 39 2.37 20.56 -41.13
CA SER A 39 2.03 20.04 -42.47
C SER A 39 2.17 18.55 -42.77
N ALA A 40 1.32 17.87 -43.55
CA ALA A 40 0.04 18.13 -44.22
C ALA A 40 -0.33 16.83 -44.97
N LEU A 41 -1.50 16.85 -45.61
CA LEU A 41 -1.99 16.05 -46.75
C LEU A 41 -2.90 14.83 -46.50
N ALA A 42 -4.03 14.97 -47.18
CA ALA A 42 -5.13 14.06 -47.41
C ALA A 42 -4.77 12.90 -48.34
N GLY A 43 -5.54 11.82 -48.22
CA GLY A 43 -5.56 10.71 -49.16
C GLY A 43 -6.73 9.77 -48.84
N GLU A 44 -7.86 10.01 -49.49
CA GLU A 44 -9.05 9.17 -49.47
C GLU A 44 -8.93 8.08 -50.54
N THR A 45 -9.21 6.82 -50.20
CA THR A 45 -9.89 5.83 -51.08
C THR A 45 -10.23 4.57 -50.27
N ALA A 46 -11.47 4.09 -50.42
CA ALA A 46 -12.02 2.88 -49.82
C ALA A 46 -11.87 1.64 -50.77
N PRO A 47 -12.47 0.46 -50.49
CA PRO A 47 -11.81 -0.81 -50.21
C PRO A 47 -11.90 -1.85 -51.35
N PRO A 48 -11.35 -3.07 -51.16
CA PRO A 48 -12.26 -4.21 -51.31
C PRO A 48 -12.14 -5.32 -50.24
N GLU A 49 -13.32 -5.89 -50.01
CA GLU A 49 -13.75 -7.10 -49.29
C GLU A 49 -13.05 -8.40 -49.72
N LYS A 50 -12.67 -9.30 -48.76
CA LYS A 50 -13.09 -10.73 -48.72
C LYS A 50 -12.60 -11.49 -47.47
N ALA A 51 -13.52 -12.30 -46.93
CA ALA A 51 -13.51 -13.20 -45.75
C ALA A 51 -12.32 -14.20 -45.65
N ALA A 52 -12.00 -14.89 -44.53
CA ALA A 52 -12.79 -15.35 -43.36
C ALA A 52 -11.85 -15.72 -42.16
N PRO A 53 -12.38 -16.01 -40.94
CA PRO A 53 -11.69 -16.15 -39.63
C PRO A 53 -11.35 -17.64 -39.32
N PRO A 54 -10.96 -18.10 -38.10
CA PRO A 54 -10.69 -17.40 -36.84
C PRO A 54 -9.33 -17.79 -36.19
N GLU A 55 -8.70 -16.88 -35.45
CA GLU A 55 -7.79 -17.32 -34.38
C GLU A 55 -8.01 -16.42 -33.17
N GLU A 56 -8.21 -17.11 -32.06
CA GLU A 56 -8.61 -16.64 -30.76
C GLU A 56 -7.65 -15.55 -30.28
N ALA A 57 -8.00 -14.28 -30.52
CA ALA A 57 -7.34 -13.18 -29.85
C ALA A 57 -7.74 -13.28 -28.37
N ALA A 58 -6.85 -13.87 -27.57
CA ALA A 58 -6.84 -13.68 -26.15
C ALA A 58 -7.07 -12.18 -25.87
N PRO A 59 -7.97 -11.81 -24.94
CA PRO A 59 -8.13 -10.41 -24.58
C PRO A 59 -6.73 -9.87 -24.23
N PRO A 60 -6.39 -8.62 -24.65
CA PRO A 60 -5.12 -8.05 -24.25
C PRO A 60 -5.03 -8.14 -22.73
N GLU A 61 -4.05 -8.89 -22.23
CA GLU A 61 -3.64 -8.79 -20.83
C GLU A 61 -3.41 -7.30 -20.60
N VAL A 62 -4.30 -6.71 -19.82
CA VAL A 62 -4.21 -5.32 -19.45
C VAL A 62 -2.92 -5.24 -18.67
N ALA A 63 -1.85 -4.78 -19.32
CA ALA A 63 -0.65 -4.37 -18.63
C ALA A 63 -1.10 -3.22 -17.73
N VAL A 64 -1.46 -3.57 -16.50
CA VAL A 64 -1.63 -2.61 -15.42
C VAL A 64 -0.26 -1.98 -15.32
N THR A 65 -0.12 -0.79 -15.90
CA THR A 65 1.05 0.05 -15.68
C THR A 65 0.85 0.64 -14.30
N ASP A 66 1.10 -0.24 -13.33
CA ASP A 66 0.81 -0.04 -11.92
C ASP A 66 2.00 0.62 -11.26
N GLU A 67 2.14 1.93 -11.49
CA GLU A 67 3.22 2.73 -10.91
C GLU A 67 3.15 2.79 -9.36
N THR A 68 2.11 2.18 -8.76
CA THR A 68 1.88 2.05 -7.32
C THR A 68 2.28 0.69 -6.74
N LEU A 69 2.36 -0.36 -7.55
CA LEU A 69 2.65 -1.71 -7.11
C LEU A 69 4.12 -2.09 -7.30
N GLY A 70 4.72 -2.65 -6.26
CA GLY A 70 5.99 -3.35 -6.35
C GLY A 70 5.85 -4.72 -7.01
N ALA A 71 6.98 -5.32 -7.37
CA ALA A 71 7.03 -6.62 -8.03
C ALA A 71 8.22 -7.45 -7.55
N LEU A 72 8.04 -8.78 -7.47
CA LEU A 72 9.14 -9.70 -7.25
C LEU A 72 10.03 -9.76 -8.50
N ASN A 73 11.35 -9.89 -8.31
CA ASN A 73 12.27 -10.06 -9.44
C ASN A 73 12.08 -11.41 -10.16
N ASP A 74 11.60 -12.42 -9.43
CA ASP A 74 11.18 -13.72 -9.97
C ASP A 74 9.79 -14.07 -9.38
N PRO A 75 8.74 -14.16 -10.21
CA PRO A 75 7.40 -14.55 -9.77
C PRO A 75 7.34 -15.93 -9.12
N ALA A 76 8.27 -16.85 -9.44
CA ALA A 76 8.29 -18.18 -8.83
C ALA A 76 8.55 -18.15 -7.32
N MET A 77 9.17 -17.07 -6.80
CA MET A 77 9.33 -16.87 -5.36
C MET A 77 7.99 -16.67 -4.63
N ALA A 78 6.92 -16.32 -5.34
CA ALA A 78 5.59 -16.17 -4.75
C ALA A 78 4.97 -17.48 -4.26
N THR A 79 5.58 -18.63 -4.54
CA THR A 79 5.09 -19.95 -4.10
C THR A 79 6.06 -20.68 -3.18
N MET A 80 7.21 -20.06 -2.86
CA MET A 80 8.26 -20.65 -2.02
C MET A 80 8.17 -20.08 -0.62
N ASP A 81 8.43 -20.91 0.38
CA ASP A 81 8.56 -20.42 1.75
C ASP A 81 9.96 -19.84 2.03
N CYS A 82 10.07 -19.12 3.14
CA CYS A 82 11.32 -18.45 3.50
C CYS A 82 12.48 -19.40 3.80
N ALA A 83 12.20 -20.62 4.25
CA ALA A 83 13.23 -21.60 4.55
C ALA A 83 13.81 -22.19 3.26
N GLU A 84 12.96 -22.48 2.27
CA GLU A 84 13.37 -22.90 0.92
C GLU A 84 14.23 -21.84 0.23
N LEU A 85 13.88 -20.57 0.39
CA LEU A 85 14.63 -19.44 -0.18
C LEU A 85 15.93 -19.12 0.56
N ASN A 86 16.16 -19.70 1.75
CA ASN A 86 17.25 -19.32 2.67
C ASN A 86 17.34 -17.79 2.85
N ALA A 87 16.18 -17.13 2.94
CA ALA A 87 16.06 -15.69 2.98
C ALA A 87 15.95 -15.18 4.43
N PRO A 88 16.55 -14.02 4.77
CA PRO A 88 16.43 -13.44 6.10
C PRO A 88 14.97 -13.16 6.45
N ALA A 89 14.55 -13.51 7.66
CA ALA A 89 13.23 -13.16 8.17
C ALA A 89 13.09 -11.63 8.32
N CYS A 90 11.87 -11.13 8.16
CA CYS A 90 11.54 -9.72 8.30
C CYS A 90 10.17 -9.53 8.94
N ALA A 91 9.96 -8.40 9.60
CA ALA A 91 8.64 -7.96 10.07
C ALA A 91 8.04 -6.91 9.12
N SER A 92 8.88 -6.19 8.37
CA SER A 92 8.50 -5.07 7.51
C SER A 92 9.44 -4.88 6.34
N ASN A 93 9.00 -4.14 5.31
CA ASN A 93 9.88 -3.70 4.23
C ASN A 93 11.09 -2.91 4.73
N ASN A 94 11.01 -2.29 5.92
CA ASN A 94 12.11 -1.51 6.49
C ASN A 94 13.24 -2.39 7.04
N ASP A 95 12.99 -3.69 7.25
CA ASP A 95 14.01 -4.65 7.70
C ASP A 95 14.84 -5.20 6.52
N CYS A 96 14.42 -4.93 5.29
CA CYS A 96 15.05 -5.41 4.07
C CYS A 96 15.90 -4.33 3.41
N ASP A 97 16.92 -4.77 2.66
CA ASP A 97 17.68 -3.89 1.76
C ASP A 97 16.78 -3.24 0.69
N SER A 98 17.23 -2.14 0.10
CA SER A 98 16.42 -1.33 -0.83
C SER A 98 15.98 -2.05 -2.10
N ASP A 99 16.70 -3.09 -2.51
CA ASP A 99 16.41 -3.97 -3.66
C ASP A 99 15.62 -5.23 -3.26
N ARG A 100 15.06 -5.22 -2.04
CA ARG A 100 14.28 -6.30 -1.45
C ARG A 100 12.97 -5.81 -0.84
N VAL A 101 12.04 -6.74 -0.74
CA VAL A 101 10.71 -6.56 -0.15
C VAL A 101 10.46 -7.65 0.89
N CYS A 102 9.78 -7.30 1.98
CA CYS A 102 9.34 -8.24 3.01
C CYS A 102 8.05 -8.92 2.56
N PHE A 103 8.18 -10.15 2.08
CA PHE A 103 7.10 -10.86 1.39
C PHE A 103 6.81 -12.21 2.04
N THR A 104 5.57 -12.66 1.88
CA THR A 104 5.14 -14.04 2.12
C THR A 104 4.06 -14.38 1.11
N SER A 105 4.02 -15.64 0.70
CA SER A 105 2.97 -16.18 -0.17
C SER A 105 1.68 -16.49 0.60
N ASP A 106 1.74 -16.48 1.93
CA ASP A 106 0.62 -16.81 2.81
C ASP A 106 0.00 -15.53 3.39
N ASP A 107 -1.29 -15.34 3.13
CA ASP A 107 -2.06 -14.19 3.62
C ASP A 107 -2.33 -14.25 5.14
N ALA A 108 -1.98 -15.34 5.82
CA ALA A 108 -2.16 -15.47 7.25
C ALA A 108 -1.38 -14.36 8.00
N PRO A 109 -1.98 -13.74 9.04
CA PRO A 109 -1.35 -12.65 9.77
C PRO A 109 -0.03 -13.07 10.44
N ASP A 110 0.06 -14.33 10.87
CA ASP A 110 1.21 -14.98 11.50
C ASP A 110 2.14 -15.70 10.52
N ALA A 111 1.86 -15.64 9.21
CA ALA A 111 2.73 -16.20 8.19
C ALA A 111 4.16 -15.64 8.33
N ALA A 112 5.15 -16.54 8.24
CA ALA A 112 6.54 -16.13 8.20
C ALA A 112 6.80 -15.30 6.93
N ARG A 113 7.50 -14.18 7.09
CA ARG A 113 7.88 -13.26 6.02
C ARG A 113 9.40 -13.18 5.93
N CYS A 114 9.92 -12.96 4.74
CA CYS A 114 11.34 -12.82 4.50
C CYS A 114 11.65 -11.80 3.42
N CYS A 115 12.88 -11.29 3.45
CA CYS A 115 13.40 -10.35 2.48
C CYS A 115 13.74 -11.06 1.18
N VAL A 116 12.91 -10.90 0.15
CA VAL A 116 13.12 -11.47 -1.18
C VAL A 116 13.46 -10.38 -2.20
N PRO A 117 14.26 -10.69 -3.25
CA PRO A 117 14.57 -9.73 -4.32
C PRO A 117 13.30 -9.21 -5.02
N GLY A 118 13.15 -7.90 -5.05
CA GLY A 118 11.96 -7.27 -5.61
C GLY A 118 11.91 -5.78 -5.34
N THR A 119 10.93 -5.12 -5.96
CA THR A 119 10.61 -3.72 -5.74
C THR A 119 9.46 -3.59 -4.75
N ARG A 120 9.50 -2.52 -3.98
CA ARG A 120 8.42 -2.10 -3.09
C ARG A 120 7.48 -1.19 -3.87
N GLY A 121 6.22 -1.18 -3.48
CA GLY A 121 5.25 -0.22 -4.00
C GLY A 121 5.46 1.16 -3.40
N SER A 122 4.51 2.05 -3.64
CA SER A 122 4.59 3.44 -3.20
C SER A 122 3.59 3.82 -2.12
N ARG A 123 2.70 2.90 -1.70
CA ARG A 123 1.68 3.18 -0.69
C ARG A 123 2.31 3.47 0.67
N GLN A 124 1.85 4.54 1.29
CA GLN A 124 2.34 5.02 2.58
C GLN A 124 1.63 4.33 3.75
N VAL A 125 2.23 4.43 4.93
CA VAL A 125 1.63 3.90 6.16
C VAL A 125 0.25 4.52 6.40
N GLY A 126 -0.74 3.68 6.68
CA GLY A 126 -2.15 4.06 6.84
C GLY A 126 -2.97 4.02 5.55
N GLU A 127 -2.35 3.92 4.37
CA GLU A 127 -3.08 3.76 3.12
C GLU A 127 -3.60 2.31 2.97
N LEU A 128 -4.78 2.18 2.36
CA LEU A 128 -5.39 0.88 2.06
C LEU A 128 -4.49 0.09 1.11
N CYS A 129 -4.49 -1.24 1.21
CA CYS A 129 -3.94 -2.09 0.16
C CYS A 129 -5.00 -3.02 -0.43
N ASP A 130 -4.83 -3.31 -1.71
CA ASP A 130 -5.67 -4.23 -2.46
C ASP A 130 -5.42 -5.69 -2.03
N GLU A 131 -6.43 -6.53 -2.18
CA GLU A 131 -6.30 -7.96 -1.89
C GLU A 131 -5.37 -8.67 -2.89
N GLY A 132 -4.67 -9.71 -2.44
CA GLY A 132 -3.82 -10.56 -3.28
C GLY A 132 -2.45 -9.99 -3.67
N VAL A 133 -2.18 -8.69 -3.43
CA VAL A 133 -0.86 -8.09 -3.72
C VAL A 133 -0.02 -7.85 -2.46
N GLY A 134 -0.68 -7.66 -1.31
CA GLY A 134 -0.02 -7.68 0.01
C GLY A 134 1.07 -6.61 0.21
N SER A 135 2.20 -6.99 0.80
CA SER A 135 3.30 -6.06 1.15
C SER A 135 4.00 -5.42 -0.05
N LEU A 136 3.77 -5.92 -1.27
CA LEU A 136 4.33 -5.35 -2.49
C LEU A 136 3.77 -3.95 -2.77
N GLN A 137 2.65 -3.54 -2.17
CA GLN A 137 2.09 -2.19 -2.40
C GLN A 137 2.74 -1.13 -1.51
N CYS A 138 3.31 -1.55 -0.37
CA CYS A 138 3.76 -0.62 0.66
C CYS A 138 5.19 -0.15 0.42
N ALA A 139 5.43 1.16 0.46
CA ALA A 139 6.78 1.73 0.40
C ALA A 139 7.61 1.33 1.64
N SER A 140 6.94 1.32 2.78
CA SER A 140 7.47 0.95 4.10
C SER A 140 6.45 0.08 4.83
N GLY A 141 6.90 -0.74 5.77
CA GLY A 141 5.97 -1.59 6.52
C GLY A 141 5.55 -2.86 5.78
N ILE A 142 4.38 -3.40 6.14
CA ILE A 142 3.71 -4.52 5.45
C ILE A 142 2.20 -4.26 5.39
N CYS A 143 1.54 -4.88 4.41
CA CYS A 143 0.10 -4.82 4.30
C CYS A 143 -0.54 -5.80 5.28
N LEU A 144 -1.31 -5.30 6.26
CA LEU A 144 -1.90 -6.11 7.31
C LEU A 144 -3.40 -5.90 7.44
N TRP A 145 -4.09 -6.98 7.80
CA TRP A 145 -5.50 -6.97 8.15
C TRP A 145 -5.75 -6.20 9.44
N GLN A 146 -6.68 -5.26 9.38
CA GLN A 146 -7.24 -4.55 10.53
C GLN A 146 -8.74 -4.80 10.58
N SER A 147 -9.22 -5.21 11.75
CA SER A 147 -10.66 -5.23 12.05
C SER A 147 -11.13 -3.81 12.32
N THR A 148 -12.23 -3.42 11.69
CA THR A 148 -12.91 -2.13 11.86
C THR A 148 -14.43 -2.34 11.87
N ILE A 149 -15.15 -1.24 12.09
CA ILE A 149 -16.60 -1.24 12.37
C ILE A 149 -17.36 -1.62 11.11
N GLU A 150 -16.79 -1.20 9.99
CA GLU A 150 -17.29 -1.38 8.66
C GLU A 150 -16.83 -2.74 8.07
N GLY A 151 -16.10 -3.54 8.85
CA GLY A 151 -15.55 -4.83 8.44
C GLY A 151 -14.02 -4.87 8.48
N HIS A 152 -13.42 -5.76 7.71
CA HIS A 152 -11.98 -5.89 7.66
C HIS A 152 -11.41 -5.05 6.52
N ARG A 153 -10.33 -4.30 6.78
CA ARG A 153 -9.56 -3.59 5.76
C ARG A 153 -8.09 -4.00 5.85
N ARG A 154 -7.38 -3.96 4.72
CA ARG A 154 -5.93 -4.10 4.72
C ARG A 154 -5.28 -2.73 4.57
N VAL A 155 -4.29 -2.41 5.40
CA VAL A 155 -3.55 -1.15 5.32
C VAL A 155 -2.06 -1.40 5.46
N CYS A 156 -1.25 -0.54 4.84
CA CYS A 156 0.19 -0.52 5.07
C CYS A 156 0.44 -0.10 6.52
N SER A 157 1.10 -0.96 7.30
CA SER A 157 1.38 -0.74 8.71
C SER A 157 2.84 -1.01 9.06
N LEU A 158 3.28 -0.46 10.19
CA LEU A 158 4.63 -0.60 10.72
C LEU A 158 4.65 -1.53 11.94
N PRO A 159 5.75 -2.25 12.16
CA PRO A 159 6.01 -2.90 13.44
C PRO A 159 6.22 -1.85 14.53
N CYS A 160 5.88 -2.18 15.77
CA CYS A 160 6.02 -1.30 16.93
C CYS A 160 6.29 -2.09 18.21
N THR A 161 6.78 -1.40 19.22
CA THR A 161 6.92 -1.93 20.59
C THR A 161 6.06 -1.19 21.60
N ALA A 162 5.68 0.05 21.30
CA ALA A 162 4.76 0.87 22.07
C ALA A 162 3.98 1.83 21.16
N ASP A 163 2.88 2.40 21.66
CA ASP A 163 2.05 3.37 20.93
C ASP A 163 2.84 4.57 20.39
N ALA A 164 3.90 4.99 21.09
CA ALA A 164 4.75 6.11 20.69
C ALA A 164 5.58 5.83 19.42
N ASP A 165 5.74 4.57 19.01
CA ASP A 165 6.43 4.19 17.77
C ASP A 165 5.53 4.39 16.55
N CYS A 166 4.24 4.60 16.77
CA CYS A 166 3.23 4.58 15.73
C CYS A 166 2.85 5.99 15.24
N PRO A 167 2.60 6.15 13.93
CA PRO A 167 2.17 7.43 13.37
C PRO A 167 0.74 7.76 13.80
N GLU A 168 0.37 9.04 13.75
CA GLU A 168 -0.95 9.51 14.16
C GLU A 168 -2.12 8.84 13.41
N VAL A 169 -1.89 8.36 12.18
CA VAL A 169 -2.89 7.64 11.38
C VAL A 169 -3.16 6.22 11.88
N LEU A 170 -2.22 5.61 12.61
CA LEU A 170 -2.30 4.27 13.19
C LEU A 170 -1.73 4.26 14.63
N PRO A 171 -2.25 5.07 15.56
CA PRO A 171 -1.53 5.50 16.77
C PRO A 171 -1.45 4.46 17.90
N THR A 172 -1.93 3.24 17.69
CA THR A 172 -1.96 2.20 18.73
C THR A 172 -1.10 1.01 18.32
N CYS A 173 -0.24 0.55 19.23
CA CYS A 173 0.57 -0.64 19.02
C CYS A 173 -0.15 -1.88 19.55
N ILE A 174 -0.66 -2.71 18.65
CA ILE A 174 -1.42 -3.92 19.00
C ILE A 174 -0.65 -5.13 18.45
N LEU A 175 -0.27 -6.04 19.35
CA LEU A 175 0.48 -7.26 19.01
C LEU A 175 1.77 -6.99 18.20
N GLY A 176 2.42 -5.87 18.48
CA GLY A 176 3.68 -5.48 17.82
C GLY A 176 3.51 -4.82 16.46
N VAL A 177 2.31 -4.36 16.11
CA VAL A 177 2.00 -3.66 14.86
C VAL A 177 1.15 -2.41 15.12
N CYS A 178 1.45 -1.32 14.42
CA CYS A 178 0.66 -0.09 14.44
C CYS A 178 -0.75 -0.33 13.88
N ASN A 179 -1.73 0.23 14.56
CA ASN A 179 -3.14 0.03 14.28
C ASN A 179 -3.94 1.28 14.63
N SER A 180 -5.09 1.46 14.01
CA SER A 180 -6.01 2.52 14.40
C SER A 180 -6.79 2.12 15.67
N PRO A 181 -7.02 3.04 16.63
CA PRO A 181 -7.74 2.77 17.88
C PRO A 181 -9.20 2.39 17.64
N THR A 182 -9.76 2.80 16.51
CA THR A 182 -11.04 2.28 16.00
C THR A 182 -10.81 0.93 15.33
N GLY A 183 -10.64 -0.10 16.14
CA GLY A 183 -11.29 -1.37 15.83
C GLY A 183 -12.74 -1.35 16.30
N ASP A 184 -13.43 -0.21 16.13
CA ASP A 184 -14.87 -0.12 16.43
C ASP A 184 -15.64 -1.14 15.60
#